data_AF-A0A2N6EBB8-F1
#
_entry.id   AF-A0A2N6EBB8-F1
#
_cell.length_a   1.000
_cell.length_b   1.000
_cell.length_c   1.000
_cell.angle_alpha   90.00
_cell.angle_beta   90.00
_cell.angle_gamma   90.00
#
_symmetry.space_group_name_H-M   'P 1'
#
loop_
_entity.id
_entity.type
_entity.pdbx_description
1 polymer ?
#
loop_
_entity_poly.entity_id
_entity_poly.type
_entity_poly.pdbx_seq_one_letter_code
_entity_poly.pdbx_strand_id
1 'polypeptide(L)'
;TPTRPLSIEADPGVDLMRCLDMVEIPPTVNDLRASQNRLVVVTSAKGEKFLRASADLLRGLQWQEVKIITEAELTNDLSDNHDLIYFGWPQQQLVGMEIPKALQLSAEAGFKIDEESYQGIDDVLFVTLRRGKHVIGILTARTAAAAEDVARRIPHYGRYSYLVFSSGKNQLKGTWPATDSPLNITFDEETQQ
;
A
#
# COMPACT_ATOMS: atom_id res chain seq x y z
N THR A 1 -28.72 26.11 -28.18
CA THR A 1 -28.54 25.90 -26.73
C THR A 1 -27.13 25.41 -26.52
N PRO A 2 -26.28 26.09 -25.73
CA PRO A 2 -24.93 25.60 -25.48
C PRO A 2 -25.01 24.39 -24.52
N THR A 3 -24.39 23.28 -24.91
CA THR A 3 -24.28 22.05 -24.11
C THR A 3 -23.18 22.24 -23.06
N ARG A 4 -23.44 21.87 -21.81
CA ARG A 4 -22.44 21.97 -20.72
C ARG A 4 -21.39 20.87 -20.89
N PRO A 5 -20.08 21.19 -20.87
CA PRO A 5 -19.03 20.17 -20.96
C PRO A 5 -18.95 19.34 -19.67
N LEU A 6 -18.79 18.02 -19.81
CA LEU A 6 -18.76 17.04 -18.71
C LEU A 6 -17.34 16.85 -18.13
N SER A 7 -16.31 17.02 -18.95
CA SER A 7 -14.91 16.97 -18.54
C SER A 7 -14.04 17.77 -19.52
N ILE A 8 -12.86 18.19 -19.06
CA ILE A 8 -11.77 18.69 -19.91
C ILE A 8 -10.54 17.85 -19.59
N GLU A 9 -9.93 17.30 -20.64
CA GLU A 9 -8.65 16.60 -20.60
C GLU A 9 -7.63 17.42 -21.41
N ALA A 10 -6.50 17.76 -20.80
CA ALA A 10 -5.47 18.55 -21.46
C ALA A 10 -4.59 17.66 -22.36
N ASP A 11 -4.82 17.77 -23.67
CA ASP A 11 -3.95 17.30 -24.77
C ASP A 11 -3.54 15.82 -24.74
N PRO A 12 -4.41 14.89 -25.17
CA PRO A 12 -4.13 13.45 -25.15
C PRO A 12 -3.11 12.99 -26.21
N GLY A 13 -2.64 13.90 -27.07
CA GLY A 13 -1.84 13.58 -28.26
C GLY A 13 -0.37 13.97 -28.20
N VAL A 14 0.12 14.57 -27.11
CA VAL A 14 1.49 15.07 -27.01
C VAL A 14 2.23 14.37 -25.87
N ASP A 15 3.32 13.67 -26.21
CA ASP A 15 4.30 13.12 -25.26
C ASP A 15 5.11 14.26 -24.61
N LEU A 16 4.47 15.07 -23.76
CA LEU A 16 5.21 15.95 -22.85
C LEU A 16 5.81 15.06 -21.76
N MET A 17 7.15 14.98 -21.69
CA MET A 17 7.85 14.45 -20.52
C MET A 17 7.60 15.39 -19.33
N ARG A 18 6.45 15.24 -18.68
CA ARG A 18 6.10 15.98 -17.46
C ARG A 18 6.47 15.17 -16.23
N CYS A 19 6.88 15.86 -15.17
CA CYS A 19 6.88 15.26 -13.84
C CYS A 19 5.41 15.00 -13.46
N LEU A 20 5.06 13.73 -13.25
CA LEU A 20 3.75 13.36 -12.73
C LEU A 20 3.60 13.89 -11.31
N ASP A 21 2.39 14.35 -10.97
CA ASP A 21 2.07 14.59 -9.56
C ASP A 21 2.18 13.27 -8.78
N MET A 22 2.54 13.34 -7.50
CA MET A 22 2.64 12.14 -6.66
C MET A 22 1.30 11.38 -6.57
N VAL A 23 0.17 12.07 -6.73
CA VAL A 23 -1.16 11.42 -6.76
C VAL A 23 -1.37 10.56 -8.02
N GLU A 24 -0.63 10.85 -9.09
CA GLU A 24 -0.70 10.13 -10.37
C GLU A 24 0.23 8.91 -10.41
N ILE A 25 1.13 8.78 -9.43
CA ILE A 25 2.06 7.67 -9.33
C ILE A 25 1.53 6.72 -8.25
N PRO A 26 1.11 5.49 -8.59
CA PRO A 26 0.67 4.54 -7.60
C PRO A 26 1.85 4.16 -6.67
N PRO A 27 1.60 3.97 -5.36
CA PRO A 27 2.65 3.54 -4.44
C PRO A 27 3.11 2.12 -4.79
N THR A 28 4.41 1.86 -4.72
CA THR A 28 5.05 0.60 -5.08
C THR A 28 6.08 0.14 -4.05
N VAL A 29 6.53 -1.11 -4.16
CA VAL A 29 7.65 -1.62 -3.34
C VAL A 29 8.93 -0.80 -3.52
N ASN A 30 9.17 -0.26 -4.71
CA ASN A 30 10.33 0.59 -4.97
C ASN A 30 10.26 1.93 -4.24
N ASP A 31 9.07 2.49 -4.04
CA ASP A 31 8.92 3.72 -3.24
C ASP A 31 9.33 3.48 -1.79
N LEU A 32 8.95 2.33 -1.21
CA LEU A 32 9.43 1.93 0.12
C LEU A 32 10.95 1.79 0.15
N ARG A 33 11.54 1.14 -0.87
CA ARG A 33 13.01 1.01 -0.97
C ARG A 33 13.71 2.37 -1.10
N ALA A 34 13.11 3.33 -1.79
CA ALA A 34 13.65 4.67 -2.00
C ALA A 34 13.45 5.61 -0.79
N SER A 35 12.63 5.21 0.18
CA SER A 35 12.32 6.01 1.36
C SER A 35 13.55 6.42 2.16
N GLN A 36 13.59 7.70 2.54
CA GLN A 36 14.66 8.29 3.34
C GLN A 36 14.28 8.41 4.82
N ASN A 37 12.99 8.60 5.12
CA ASN A 37 12.51 8.73 6.49
C ASN A 37 11.54 7.59 6.81
N ARG A 38 12.01 6.61 7.59
CA ARG A 38 11.42 5.28 7.67
C ARG A 38 11.06 4.94 9.10
N LEU A 39 9.93 4.28 9.29
CA LEU A 39 9.49 3.81 10.59
C LEU A 39 8.77 2.46 10.45
N VAL A 40 9.11 1.51 11.31
CA VAL A 40 8.44 0.21 11.35
C VAL A 40 7.41 0.21 12.47
N VAL A 41 6.20 -0.26 12.16
CA VAL A 41 5.08 -0.34 13.09
C VAL A 41 4.63 -1.78 13.26
N VAL A 42 4.49 -2.24 14.50
CA VAL A 42 3.89 -3.56 14.82
C VAL A 42 2.48 -3.37 15.39
N THR A 43 1.50 -4.04 14.80
CA THR A 43 0.08 -3.79 15.12
C THR A 43 -0.45 -4.62 16.29
N SER A 44 0.28 -5.66 16.70
CA SER A 44 -0.08 -6.56 17.81
C SER A 44 1.07 -7.52 18.15
N ALA A 45 0.88 -8.38 19.16
CA ALA A 45 1.77 -9.51 19.43
C ALA A 45 1.92 -10.46 18.20
N LYS A 46 0.90 -10.54 17.34
CA LYS A 46 0.99 -11.25 16.05
C LYS A 46 1.90 -10.50 15.07
N GLY A 47 1.78 -9.17 15.03
CA GLY A 47 2.65 -8.28 14.26
C GLY A 47 4.13 -8.42 14.62
N GLU A 48 4.47 -8.55 15.90
CA GLU A 48 5.86 -8.81 16.29
C GLU A 48 6.41 -10.14 15.75
N LYS A 49 5.59 -11.19 15.74
CA LYS A 49 5.98 -12.49 15.15
C LYS A 49 6.23 -12.32 13.65
N PHE A 50 5.43 -11.51 12.97
CA PHE A 50 5.60 -11.22 11.55
C PHE A 50 6.85 -10.41 11.26
N LEU A 51 7.15 -9.39 12.08
CA LEU A 51 8.39 -8.64 12.00
C LEU A 51 9.61 -9.57 12.12
N ARG A 52 9.64 -10.42 13.15
CA ARG A 52 10.74 -11.39 13.37
C ARG A 52 10.89 -12.36 12.19
N ALA A 53 9.77 -12.94 11.74
CA ALA A 53 9.73 -13.87 10.60
C ALA A 53 10.12 -13.22 9.27
N SER A 54 9.96 -11.90 9.15
CA SER A 54 10.12 -11.19 7.87
C SER A 54 11.29 -10.22 7.89
N ALA A 55 12.31 -10.45 8.72
CA ALA A 55 13.50 -9.60 8.78
C ALA A 55 14.21 -9.45 7.41
N ASP A 56 14.12 -10.47 6.55
CA ASP A 56 14.66 -10.43 5.18
C ASP A 56 13.95 -9.41 4.27
N LEU A 57 12.67 -9.11 4.53
CA LEU A 57 11.96 -8.03 3.83
C LEU A 57 12.66 -6.69 4.10
N LEU A 58 12.89 -6.36 5.38
CA LEU A 58 13.55 -5.11 5.77
C LEU A 58 14.97 -5.04 5.20
N ARG A 59 15.72 -6.15 5.25
CA ARG A 59 17.06 -6.21 4.66
C ARG A 59 17.03 -5.94 3.16
N GLY A 60 16.09 -6.54 2.43
CA GLY A 60 15.98 -6.35 0.99
C GLY A 60 15.44 -4.98 0.58
N LEU A 61 14.69 -4.30 1.44
CA LEU A 61 14.27 -2.90 1.27
C LEU A 61 15.32 -1.87 1.71
N GLN A 62 16.43 -2.32 2.30
CA GLN A 62 17.46 -1.48 2.93
C GLN A 62 16.99 -0.74 4.19
N TRP A 63 15.97 -1.25 4.87
CA TRP A 63 15.41 -0.73 6.12
C TRP A 63 16.09 -1.35 7.35
N GLN A 64 17.40 -1.61 7.28
CA GLN A 64 18.16 -2.02 8.47
C GLN A 64 18.23 -0.87 9.47
N GLU A 65 18.26 -1.20 10.77
CA GLU A 65 18.41 -0.23 11.88
C GLU A 65 17.29 0.81 11.99
N VAL A 66 16.16 0.60 11.29
CA VAL A 66 14.99 1.47 11.38
C VAL A 66 14.35 1.35 12.76
N LYS A 67 13.90 2.48 13.31
CA LYS A 67 13.15 2.53 14.57
C LYS A 67 11.89 1.68 14.44
N ILE A 68 11.67 0.79 15.41
CA ILE A 68 10.46 -0.02 15.52
C ILE A 68 9.64 0.54 16.68
N ILE A 69 8.35 0.75 16.43
CA ILE A 69 7.37 1.14 17.44
C ILE A 69 6.13 0.27 17.34
N THR A 70 5.34 0.27 18.40
CA THR A 70 3.99 -0.31 18.40
C THR A 70 2.99 0.65 17.77
N GLU A 71 1.85 0.14 17.31
CA GLU A 71 0.77 0.98 16.78
C GLU A 71 0.27 2.02 17.81
N ALA A 72 0.28 1.68 19.11
CA ALA A 72 -0.12 2.60 20.18
C ALA A 72 0.85 3.79 20.39
N GLU A 73 2.11 3.65 19.96
CA GLU A 73 3.13 4.70 20.04
C GLU A 73 3.15 5.59 18.79
N LEU A 74 2.40 5.22 17.73
CA LEU A 74 2.37 5.94 16.47
C LEU A 74 1.50 7.20 16.60
N THR A 75 2.15 8.35 16.76
CA THR A 75 1.48 9.67 16.76
C THR A 75 1.23 10.16 15.33
N ASN A 76 0.32 11.15 15.19
CA ASN A 76 0.09 11.80 13.90
C ASN A 76 1.39 12.39 13.31
N ASP A 77 2.17 13.10 14.13
CA ASP A 77 3.46 13.66 13.74
C ASP A 77 4.44 12.61 13.19
N LEU A 78 4.54 11.44 13.83
CA LEU A 78 5.36 10.35 13.31
C LEU A 78 4.81 9.85 11.97
N SER A 79 3.50 9.63 11.88
CA SER A 79 2.88 9.10 10.67
C SER A 79 2.78 10.10 9.49
N ASP A 80 2.87 11.40 9.74
CA ASP A 80 2.83 12.46 8.73
C ASP A 80 4.24 12.87 8.24
N ASN A 81 5.28 12.30 8.83
CA ASN A 81 6.67 12.61 8.49
C ASN A 81 7.48 11.38 8.05
N HIS A 82 6.95 10.17 8.16
CA HIS A 82 7.67 8.93 7.83
C HIS A 82 6.88 8.08 6.84
N ASP A 83 7.60 7.42 5.95
CA ASP A 83 7.08 6.25 5.26
C ASP A 83 7.09 5.06 6.22
N LEU A 84 6.03 4.28 6.21
CA LEU A 84 5.77 3.28 7.24
C LEU A 84 5.78 1.87 6.64
N ILE A 85 6.24 0.89 7.41
CA ILE A 85 5.91 -0.52 7.16
C ILE A 85 5.21 -1.09 8.39
N TYR A 86 4.00 -1.58 8.19
CA TYR A 86 3.22 -2.30 9.17
C TYR A 86 3.45 -3.81 9.04
N PHE A 87 3.68 -4.45 10.17
CA PHE A 87 3.60 -5.89 10.31
C PHE A 87 2.29 -6.27 11.00
N GLY A 88 1.37 -6.82 10.22
CA GLY A 88 -0.06 -6.95 10.54
C GLY A 88 -0.88 -5.78 9.99
N TRP A 89 -2.19 -5.98 9.89
CA TRP A 89 -3.11 -4.90 9.51
C TRP A 89 -3.34 -3.93 10.68
N PRO A 90 -3.24 -2.61 10.49
CA PRO A 90 -3.46 -1.62 11.54
C PRO A 90 -4.93 -1.61 11.99
N GLN A 91 -5.16 -1.52 13.30
CA GLN A 91 -6.49 -1.53 13.92
C GLN A 91 -7.03 -0.11 14.15
N GLN A 92 -6.15 0.86 14.42
CA GLN A 92 -6.52 2.20 14.86
C GLN A 92 -6.21 3.27 13.80
N GLN A 93 -5.26 3.01 12.89
CA GLN A 93 -4.67 4.04 12.03
C GLN A 93 -4.96 3.90 10.51
N LEU A 94 -6.20 3.58 10.11
CA LEU A 94 -6.58 3.67 8.69
C LEU A 94 -6.92 5.12 8.25
N VAL A 95 -6.97 6.07 9.20
CA VAL A 95 -7.31 7.46 8.91
C VAL A 95 -6.27 8.08 7.97
N GLY A 96 -6.75 8.63 6.85
CA GLY A 96 -5.91 9.27 5.83
C GLY A 96 -5.19 8.30 4.90
N MET A 97 -5.39 6.99 5.06
CA MET A 97 -4.88 5.99 4.13
C MET A 97 -5.81 5.87 2.92
N GLU A 98 -5.25 5.98 1.72
CA GLU A 98 -5.95 5.76 0.48
C GLU A 98 -6.03 4.26 0.23
N ILE A 99 -7.14 3.65 0.65
CA ILE A 99 -7.41 2.22 0.49
C ILE A 99 -8.16 2.01 -0.84
N PRO A 100 -7.57 1.31 -1.83
CA PRO A 100 -8.23 1.00 -3.09
C PRO A 100 -9.51 0.20 -2.86
N LYS A 101 -10.58 0.51 -3.61
CA LYS A 101 -11.87 -0.23 -3.55
C LYS A 101 -11.72 -1.74 -3.79
N ALA A 102 -10.71 -2.12 -4.57
CA ALA A 102 -10.34 -3.51 -4.85
C ALA A 102 -9.87 -4.27 -3.61
N LEU A 103 -9.31 -3.59 -2.61
CA LEU A 103 -8.74 -4.21 -1.42
C LEU A 103 -9.76 -4.24 -0.29
N GLN A 104 -10.05 -5.44 0.23
CA GLN A 104 -10.84 -5.62 1.43
C GLN A 104 -10.08 -6.53 2.39
N LEU A 105 -10.07 -6.19 3.69
CA LEU A 105 -9.49 -7.04 4.72
C LEU A 105 -10.48 -7.28 5.84
N SER A 106 -10.40 -8.49 6.39
CA SER A 106 -11.08 -8.90 7.60
C SER A 106 -10.08 -9.70 8.44
N ALA A 107 -9.92 -9.30 9.70
CA ALA A 107 -9.03 -10.02 10.62
C ALA A 107 -9.44 -11.50 10.78
N GLU A 108 -10.73 -11.80 10.63
CA GLU A 108 -11.33 -13.12 10.75
C GLU A 108 -11.32 -13.87 9.41
N ALA A 109 -11.79 -13.22 8.34
CA ALA A 109 -12.03 -13.83 7.03
C ALA A 109 -10.83 -13.76 6.07
N GLY A 110 -9.75 -13.05 6.41
CA GLY A 110 -8.56 -12.93 5.56
C GLY A 110 -8.58 -11.66 4.72
N PHE A 111 -8.28 -11.77 3.42
CA PHE A 111 -8.29 -10.60 2.54
C PHE A 111 -8.88 -10.92 1.18
N LYS A 112 -9.28 -9.87 0.48
CA LYS A 112 -9.81 -9.91 -0.88
C LYS A 112 -9.11 -8.87 -1.72
N ILE A 113 -8.75 -9.26 -2.94
CA ILE A 113 -8.37 -8.32 -3.99
C ILE A 113 -9.34 -8.57 -5.16
N ASP A 114 -10.05 -7.51 -5.55
CA ASP A 114 -11.14 -7.55 -6.53
C ASP A 114 -12.21 -8.59 -6.15
N GLU A 115 -12.34 -9.65 -6.93
CA GLU A 115 -13.29 -10.74 -6.72
C GLU A 115 -12.67 -11.96 -6.02
N GLU A 116 -11.35 -12.01 -5.88
CA GLU A 116 -10.62 -13.15 -5.33
C GLU A 116 -10.42 -13.05 -3.81
N SER A 117 -10.86 -14.08 -3.09
CA SER A 117 -10.74 -14.17 -1.62
C SER A 117 -9.64 -15.16 -1.21
N TYR A 118 -8.86 -14.74 -0.22
CA TYR A 118 -7.71 -15.45 0.31
C TYR A 118 -7.89 -15.66 1.81
N GLN A 119 -8.05 -16.92 2.21
CA GLN A 119 -8.35 -17.32 3.58
C GLN A 119 -7.44 -18.46 4.07
N GLY A 120 -6.52 -18.94 3.24
CA GLY A 120 -5.59 -20.02 3.55
C GLY A 120 -4.63 -19.66 4.67
N ILE A 121 -4.17 -20.68 5.39
CA ILE A 121 -3.19 -20.54 6.47
C ILE A 121 -1.81 -20.06 5.97
N ASP A 122 -1.53 -20.35 4.70
CA ASP A 122 -0.31 -19.99 3.97
C ASP A 122 -0.49 -18.77 3.06
N ASP A 123 -1.64 -18.09 3.14
CA ASP A 123 -1.89 -16.89 2.36
C ASP A 123 -1.21 -15.68 3.00
N VAL A 124 -0.51 -14.91 2.16
CA VAL A 124 0.22 -13.70 2.54
C VAL A 124 -0.15 -12.58 1.59
N LEU A 125 -0.45 -11.42 2.15
CA LEU A 125 -0.62 -10.18 1.43
C LEU A 125 0.52 -9.23 1.81
N PHE A 126 1.20 -8.72 0.78
CA PHE A 126 1.98 -7.50 0.90
C PHE A 126 1.35 -6.42 0.03
N VAL A 127 1.11 -5.25 0.60
CA VAL A 127 0.52 -4.12 -0.12
C VAL A 127 1.26 -2.84 0.20
N THR A 128 1.37 -1.96 -0.79
CA THR A 128 1.74 -0.57 -0.63
C THR A 128 0.54 0.34 -0.86
N LEU A 129 0.32 1.27 0.06
CA LEU A 129 -0.77 2.22 0.06
C LEU A 129 -0.20 3.63 0.19
N ARG A 130 -1.05 4.63 -0.07
CA ARG A 130 -0.68 6.04 0.03
C ARG A 130 -1.33 6.66 1.27
N ARG A 131 -0.62 7.59 1.90
CA ARG A 131 -1.17 8.53 2.88
C ARG A 131 -0.57 9.90 2.61
N GLY A 132 -1.30 10.75 1.90
CA GLY A 132 -0.77 12.02 1.41
C GLY A 132 0.48 11.79 0.55
N LYS A 133 1.61 12.38 0.92
CA LYS A 133 2.89 12.19 0.22
C LYS A 133 3.65 10.91 0.61
N HIS A 134 3.22 10.20 1.66
CA HIS A 134 3.95 9.08 2.23
C HIS A 134 3.49 7.73 1.68
N VAL A 135 4.45 6.81 1.55
CA VAL A 135 4.18 5.42 1.17
C VAL A 135 4.10 4.55 2.41
N ILE A 136 3.09 3.66 2.42
CA ILE A 136 2.82 2.74 3.51
C ILE A 136 2.92 1.32 2.97
N GLY A 137 3.79 0.49 3.53
CA GLY A 137 3.81 -0.96 3.31
C GLY A 137 3.03 -1.69 4.39
N ILE A 138 2.29 -2.73 4.04
CA ILE A 138 1.61 -3.60 5.01
C ILE A 138 1.88 -5.04 4.62
N LEU A 139 2.50 -5.80 5.54
CA LEU A 139 2.63 -7.25 5.44
C LEU A 139 1.65 -7.92 6.40
N THR A 140 0.73 -8.71 5.86
CA THR A 140 -0.20 -9.50 6.67
C THR A 140 -0.28 -10.93 6.18
N ALA A 141 -0.46 -11.85 7.14
CA ALA A 141 -0.54 -13.28 6.91
C ALA A 141 -1.44 -13.92 7.98
N ARG A 142 -1.77 -15.20 7.81
CA ARG A 142 -2.36 -15.98 8.91
C ARG A 142 -1.30 -16.51 9.86
N THR A 143 -0.12 -16.91 9.37
CA THR A 143 0.98 -17.46 10.18
C THR A 143 2.30 -16.73 9.92
N ALA A 144 3.21 -16.81 10.91
CA ALA A 144 4.55 -16.24 10.78
C ALA A 144 5.41 -17.03 9.78
N ALA A 145 5.23 -18.36 9.72
CA ALA A 145 5.94 -19.21 8.77
C ALA A 145 5.60 -18.86 7.31
N ALA A 146 4.33 -18.57 7.01
CA ALA A 146 3.92 -18.12 5.68
C ALA A 146 4.59 -16.78 5.31
N ALA A 147 4.63 -15.83 6.25
CA ALA A 147 5.30 -14.55 6.04
C ALA A 147 6.81 -14.73 5.78
N GLU A 148 7.48 -15.59 6.56
CA GLU A 148 8.91 -15.91 6.41
C GLU A 148 9.24 -16.46 5.01
N ASP A 149 8.44 -17.40 4.51
CA ASP A 149 8.69 -18.06 3.22
C ASP A 149 8.71 -17.06 2.04
N VAL A 150 7.99 -15.94 2.16
CA VAL A 150 7.84 -14.97 1.06
C VAL A 150 8.62 -13.67 1.28
N ALA A 151 8.98 -13.32 2.52
CA ALA A 151 9.56 -12.03 2.90
C ALA A 151 10.75 -11.61 2.02
N ARG A 152 11.70 -12.52 1.79
CA ARG A 152 12.91 -12.26 0.97
C ARG A 152 12.62 -11.96 -0.49
N ARG A 153 11.45 -12.37 -1.01
CA ARG A 153 11.09 -12.21 -2.42
C ARG A 153 10.40 -10.90 -2.72
N ILE A 154 9.63 -10.36 -1.78
CA ILE A 154 8.87 -9.11 -1.92
C ILE A 154 9.73 -7.96 -2.48
N PRO A 155 10.98 -7.72 -2.02
CA PRO A 155 11.81 -6.64 -2.55
C PRO A 155 12.12 -6.73 -4.05
N HIS A 156 12.04 -7.92 -4.67
CA HIS A 156 12.24 -8.09 -6.12
C HIS A 156 11.04 -7.65 -6.96
N TYR A 157 9.89 -7.39 -6.32
CA TYR A 157 8.66 -6.95 -6.98
C TYR A 157 8.52 -5.43 -6.99
N GLY A 158 9.63 -4.73 -7.25
CA GLY A 158 9.77 -3.28 -7.11
C GLY A 158 8.64 -2.43 -7.71
N ARG A 159 8.12 -2.80 -8.88
CA ARG A 159 7.09 -2.03 -9.60
C ARG A 159 5.65 -2.26 -9.15
N TYR A 160 5.42 -3.20 -8.23
CA TYR A 160 4.08 -3.66 -7.87
C TYR A 160 3.60 -2.97 -6.59
N SER A 161 2.30 -2.68 -6.55
CA SER A 161 1.64 -2.13 -5.37
C SER A 161 1.07 -3.20 -4.45
N TYR A 162 0.79 -4.39 -4.96
CA TYR A 162 0.30 -5.50 -4.14
C TYR A 162 0.79 -6.83 -4.66
N LEU A 163 0.96 -7.76 -3.72
CA LEU A 163 1.42 -9.11 -3.95
C LEU A 163 0.61 -10.05 -3.07
N VAL A 164 0.06 -11.08 -3.69
CA VAL A 164 -0.57 -12.19 -2.98
C VAL A 164 0.27 -13.44 -3.20
N PHE A 165 0.57 -14.13 -2.10
CA PHE A 165 1.19 -15.44 -2.12
C PHE A 165 0.29 -16.45 -1.44
N SER A 166 0.33 -17.69 -1.93
CA SER A 166 -0.28 -18.85 -1.28
C SER A 166 0.67 -20.03 -1.38
N SER A 167 0.90 -20.72 -0.27
CA SER A 167 1.86 -21.84 -0.18
C SER A 167 3.23 -21.47 -0.77
N GLY A 168 3.67 -20.25 -0.50
CA GLY A 168 4.96 -19.76 -1.00
C GLY A 168 5.02 -19.48 -2.49
N LYS A 169 3.91 -19.48 -3.24
CA LYS A 169 3.89 -19.14 -4.66
C LYS A 169 3.14 -17.84 -4.86
N ASN A 170 3.66 -16.96 -5.72
CA ASN A 170 2.95 -15.74 -6.08
C ASN A 170 1.69 -16.12 -6.89
N GLN A 171 0.52 -15.71 -6.39
CA GLN A 171 -0.77 -15.94 -7.02
C GLN A 171 -1.19 -14.71 -7.81
N LEU A 172 -1.03 -13.53 -7.19
CA LEU A 172 -1.43 -12.26 -7.77
C LEU A 172 -0.35 -11.21 -7.56
N LYS A 173 -0.18 -10.34 -8.55
CA LYS A 173 0.65 -9.14 -8.46
C LYS A 173 0.07 -8.07 -9.37
N GLY A 174 0.07 -6.84 -8.90
CA GLY A 174 -0.40 -5.72 -9.70
C GLY A 174 0.01 -4.40 -9.10
N THR A 175 -0.35 -3.35 -9.81
CA THR A 175 -0.10 -1.97 -9.44
C THR A 175 -1.46 -1.29 -9.36
N TRP A 176 -1.68 -0.47 -8.32
CA TRP A 176 -2.94 0.25 -8.21
C TRP A 176 -3.15 1.16 -9.42
N PRO A 177 -4.40 1.36 -9.87
CA PRO A 177 -4.66 2.41 -10.86
C PRO A 177 -4.24 3.76 -10.26
N ALA A 178 -3.73 4.65 -11.10
CA ALA A 178 -3.52 6.04 -10.71
C ALA A 178 -4.87 6.65 -10.32
N THR A 179 -4.94 7.27 -9.15
CA THR A 179 -6.09 8.07 -8.70
C THR A 179 -6.01 9.47 -9.30
N ASP A 180 -7.17 10.12 -9.48
CA ASP A 180 -7.41 11.40 -10.16
C ASP A 180 -6.17 12.24 -10.50
N SER A 181 -5.87 12.31 -11.80
CA SER A 181 -4.83 13.20 -12.31
C SER A 181 -5.29 14.66 -12.15
N PRO A 182 -4.44 15.59 -11.69
CA PRO A 182 -4.72 17.03 -11.74
C PRO A 182 -4.96 17.55 -13.17
N LEU A 183 -4.69 16.74 -14.20
CA LEU A 183 -5.07 17.04 -15.59
C LEU A 183 -6.48 16.59 -15.96
N ASN A 184 -7.22 15.98 -15.04
CA ASN A 184 -8.59 15.54 -15.23
C ASN A 184 -9.51 16.31 -14.27
N ILE A 185 -10.17 17.35 -14.79
CA ILE A 185 -11.19 18.10 -14.04
C ILE A 185 -12.55 17.55 -14.46
N THR A 186 -13.19 16.82 -13.56
CA THR A 186 -14.60 16.41 -13.69
C THR A 186 -15.47 17.48 -13.04
N PHE A 187 -16.45 17.99 -13.77
CA PHE A 187 -17.40 18.96 -13.22
C PHE A 187 -18.60 18.20 -12.64
N ASP A 188 -18.75 18.20 -11.31
CA ASP A 188 -19.95 17.64 -10.67
C ASP A 188 -21.19 18.50 -10.96
N GLU A 189 -22.33 17.85 -11.16
CA GLU A 189 -23.62 18.52 -11.24
C GLU A 189 -23.94 19.16 -9.87
N GLU A 190 -23.81 20.49 -9.78
CA GLU A 190 -24.46 21.25 -8.72
C GLU A 190 -25.95 20.89 -8.70
N THR A 191 -26.35 20.17 -7.65
CA THR A 191 -27.74 19.99 -7.29
C THR A 191 -28.31 21.36 -6.94
N GLN A 192 -29.02 21.98 -7.89
CA GLN A 192 -29.83 23.15 -7.61
C GLN A 192 -31.00 22.74 -6.71
N GLN A 193 -31.02 23.26 -5.48
CA GLN A 193 -32.26 23.59 -4.77
C GLN A 193 -32.40 25.10 -4.73
#